data_AF-A0A0M3DIZ1-F1
#
_entry.id   AF-A0A0M3DIZ1-F1
#
_cell.length_a   1.000
_cell.length_b   1.000
_cell.length_c   1.000
_cell.angle_alpha   90.00
_cell.angle_beta   90.00
_cell.angle_gamma   90.00
#
_symmetry.space_group_name_H-M   'P 1'
#
loop_
_entity.id
_entity.type
_entity.pdbx_description
1 polymer ?
#
loop_
_entity_poly.entity_id
_entity_poly.type
_entity_poly.pdbx_seq_one_letter_code
_entity_poly.pdbx_strand_id
1 'polypeptide(L)' 'MLVVSIFGFPVEAIPLLTVITTITDIPNTVLNTTGNTVSSMLVARLVEGKNWLKEEVETFKKAS' A
#
# COMPACT_ATOMS: atom_id res chain seq x y z
N MET A 1 -14.90 -0.43 -17.01
CA MET A 1 -15.10 -0.13 -18.45
C MET A 1 -13.83 0.44 -19.10
N LEU A 2 -13.06 1.29 -18.41
CA LEU A 2 -11.80 1.84 -18.95
C LEU A 2 -10.82 0.77 -19.48
N VAL A 3 -10.54 -0.28 -18.71
CA VAL A 3 -9.61 -1.36 -19.13
C VAL A 3 -10.12 -2.08 -20.39
N VAL A 4 -11.41 -2.40 -20.46
CA VAL A 4 -12.01 -3.08 -21.61
C VAL A 4 -11.88 -2.23 -22.88
N SER A 5 -12.13 -0.92 -22.77
CA SER A 5 -12.04 0.02 -23.90
C SER A 5 -10.61 0.27 -24.36
N ILE A 6 -9.64 0.38 -23.44
CA ILE A 6 -8.23 0.63 -23.78
C ILE A 6 -7.60 -0.58 -24.48
N PHE A 7 -7.90 -1.80 -24.00
CA PHE A 7 -7.32 -3.03 -24.55
C PHE A 7 -8.17 -3.67 -25.65
N GLY A 8 -9.30 -3.07 -26.02
CA GLY A 8 -10.19 -3.58 -27.07
C GLY A 8 -10.79 -4.94 -26.75
N PHE A 9 -10.98 -5.27 -25.46
CA PHE A 9 -11.53 -6.56 -25.07
C PHE A 9 -13.03 -6.65 -25.40
N PRO A 10 -13.51 -7.83 -25.84
CA PRO A 10 -14.93 -8.07 -26.03
C PRO A 10 -15.67 -7.94 -24.68
N VAL A 11 -16.92 -7.45 -24.71
CA VAL A 11 -17.73 -7.26 -23.50
C VAL A 11 -18.04 -8.59 -22.81
N GLU A 12 -18.02 -9.69 -23.54
CA GLU A 12 -18.17 -11.05 -23.06
C GLU A 12 -17.01 -11.49 -22.14
N ALA A 13 -15.86 -10.79 -22.17
CA ALA A 13 -14.73 -11.05 -21.27
C ALA A 13 -14.91 -10.44 -19.87
N ILE A 14 -15.92 -9.59 -19.65
CA ILE A 14 -16.17 -8.91 -18.37
C ILE A 14 -16.30 -9.88 -17.19
N PRO A 15 -17.04 -11.00 -17.26
CA PRO A 15 -17.15 -11.95 -16.15
C PRO A 15 -15.80 -12.56 -15.76
N LEU A 16 -14.97 -12.92 -16.75
CA LEU A 16 -13.63 -13.47 -16.50
C LEU A 16 -12.72 -12.43 -15.84
N LEU A 17 -12.72 -11.20 -16.36
CA LEU A 17 -11.98 -10.08 -15.76
C LEU A 17 -12.42 -9.83 -14.33
N THR A 18 -13.72 -9.93 -14.04
CA THR A 18 -14.27 -9.72 -12.70
C THR A 18 -13.72 -10.77 -11.72
N VAL A 19 -13.70 -12.05 -12.11
CA VAL A 19 -13.13 -13.12 -11.27
C VAL A 19 -11.64 -12.87 -10.99
N ILE A 20 -10.88 -12.51 -12.02
CA ILE A 20 -9.45 -12.18 -11.86
C ILE A 20 -9.29 -11.01 -10.89
N THR A 21 -10.05 -9.93 -11.07
CA THR A 21 -9.94 -8.74 -10.21
C THR A 21 -10.26 -9.06 -8.76
N THR A 22 -11.29 -9.87 -8.49
CA THR A 22 -11.67 -10.28 -7.14
C THR A 22 -10.56 -11.08 -6.46
N ILE A 23 -9.92 -12.01 -7.18
CA ILE A 23 -8.79 -12.79 -6.64
C ILE A 23 -7.60 -11.87 -6.34
N THR A 24 -7.32 -10.90 -7.21
CA THR A 24 -6.17 -9.98 -7.04
C THR A 24 -6.40 -8.89 -6.00
N ASP A 25 -7.62 -8.72 -5.50
CA ASP A 25 -7.96 -7.61 -4.58
C ASP A 25 -7.25 -7.72 -3.24
N ILE A 26 -7.18 -8.93 -2.67
CA ILE A 26 -6.46 -9.18 -1.40
C ILE A 26 -4.96 -8.88 -1.54
N PRO A 27 -4.24 -9.44 -2.54
CA PRO A 27 -2.85 -9.06 -2.80
C PRO A 27 -2.64 -7.57 -2.98
N ASN A 28 -3.50 -6.89 -3.75
CA ASN A 28 -3.39 -5.45 -3.99
C ASN A 28 -3.57 -4.65 -2.69
N THR A 29 -4.50 -5.04 -1.83
CA THR A 29 -4.73 -4.39 -0.53
C THR A 29 -3.51 -4.54 0.38
N VAL A 30 -2.93 -5.74 0.45
CA VAL A 30 -1.72 -6.00 1.24
C VAL A 30 -0.53 -5.22 0.71
N LEU A 31 -0.35 -5.18 -0.62
CA LEU A 31 0.73 -4.45 -1.27
C LEU A 31 0.62 -2.95 -1.00
N ASN A 32 -0.56 -2.37 -1.20
CA ASN A 32 -0.79 -0.94 -0.99
C ASN A 32 -0.58 -0.55 0.49
N THR A 33 -1.06 -1.37 1.42
CA THR A 33 -0.90 -1.11 2.86
C THR A 33 0.56 -1.24 3.30
N THR A 34 1.26 -2.28 2.84
CA THR A 34 2.68 -2.48 3.14
C THR A 34 3.53 -1.35 2.56
N GLY A 35 3.23 -0.95 1.31
CA GLY A 35 3.88 0.17 0.65
C GLY A 35 3.71 1.48 1.43
N ASN A 36 2.51 1.77 1.93
CA ASN A 36 2.25 2.96 2.75
C ASN A 36 3.04 2.93 4.07
N THR A 37 3.08 1.78 4.76
CA THR A 37 3.84 1.62 6.01
C THR A 37 5.34 1.77 5.81
N VAL A 38 5.90 1.17 4.76
CA VAL A 38 7.33 1.31 4.46
C VAL A 38 7.65 2.74 4.03
N SER A 39 6.78 3.37 3.23
CA SER A 39 6.96 4.75 2.80
C SER A 39 6.93 5.72 3.98
N SER A 40 6.04 5.52 4.96
CA SER A 40 6.01 6.37 6.16
C SER A 40 7.27 6.21 7.00
N MET A 41 7.76 4.98 7.19
CA MET A 41 9.03 4.74 7.88
C MET A 41 10.23 5.35 7.15
N LEU A 42 10.24 5.31 5.81
CA LEU A 42 11.27 5.93 5.00
C LEU A 42 11.23 7.45 5.12
N VAL A 43 10.05 8.05 5.05
CA VAL A 43 9.87 9.51 5.22
C VAL A 43 10.30 9.94 6.62
N ALA A 44 9.85 9.26 7.68
CA ALA A 44 10.29 9.54 9.05
C ALA A 44 11.82 9.46 9.17
N ARG A 45 12.43 8.42 8.58
CA ARG A 45 13.89 8.25 8.56
C ARG A 45 14.63 9.38 7.85
N LEU A 46 14.04 9.95 6.80
CA LEU A 46 14.61 11.06 6.01
C LEU A 46 14.45 12.41 6.72
N VAL A 47 13.31 12.64 7.37
CA VAL A 47 12.97 13.92 8.02
C VAL A 47 13.54 14.01 9.43
N GLU A 48 13.38 12.95 10.24
CA GLU A 48 13.72 12.92 11.66
C GLU A 48 15.10 12.29 11.93
N GLY A 49 15.69 11.63 10.92
CA GLY A 49 17.02 11.04 11.03
C GLY A 49 17.02 9.60 11.57
N LYS A 50 18.21 9.08 11.90
CA LYS A 50 18.42 7.62 12.11
C LYS A 50 17.85 7.13 13.43
N ASN A 51 18.01 7.99 14.42
CA ASN A 51 17.62 7.86 15.81
C ASN A 51 16.11 7.82 16.07
N TRP A 52 15.29 8.28 15.11
CA TRP A 52 13.94 8.79 15.36
C TRP A 52 13.11 7.93 16.32
N LEU A 53 12.94 6.64 16.02
CA LEU A 53 12.15 5.73 16.84
C LEU A 53 12.74 5.49 18.24
N LYS A 54 14.07 5.40 18.36
CA LYS A 54 14.73 5.22 19.66
C LYS A 54 14.57 6.46 20.53
N GLU A 55 14.73 7.63 19.93
CA GLU A 55 14.59 8.92 20.60
C GLU A 55 13.16 9.15 21.07
N GLU A 56 12.17 8.79 20.25
CA GLU A 56 10.75 8.86 20.61
C GLU A 56 10.40 7.92 21.78
N VAL A 57 10.83 6.67 21.75
CA VAL A 57 10.60 5.70 22.84
C VAL A 57 11.26 6.14 24.16
N GLU A 58 12.48 6.66 24.12
CA GLU A 58 13.15 7.17 25.33
C GLU A 58 12.47 8.43 25.88
N THR A 59 11.94 9.28 25.01
CA THR A 59 11.15 10.45 25.42
C THR A 59 9.85 10.01 26.12
N PHE A 60 9.15 9.03 25.57
CA PHE A 60 7.92 8.48 26.16
C PHE A 60 8.16 7.88 27.56
N LYS A 61 9.24 7.09 27.74
CA LYS A 61 9.59 6.51 29.05
C LYS A 61 9.89 7.55 30.12
N LYS A 62 10.50 8.68 29.75
CA LYS A 62 10.78 9.78 30.70
C LYS A 62 9.52 10.57 31.07
N ALA A 63 8.50 10.52 30.23
CA ALA A 63 7.24 11.23 30.44
C ALA A 63 6.20 10.39 31.22
N SER A 64 6.41 9.07 31.35
CA SER A 64 5.60 8.16 32.15
C SER A 64 6.18 7.95 33.55
#